data_AF-X1HZG3-F1
#
_entry.id   AF-X1HZG3-F1
#
_cell.length_a   1.000
_cell.length_b   1.000
_cell.length_c   1.000
_cell.angle_alpha   90.00
_cell.angle_beta   90.00
_cell.angle_gamma   90.00
#
_symmetry.space_group_name_H-M   'P 1'
#
loop_
_entity.id
_entity.type
_entity.pdbx_description
1 polymer ?
#
loop_
_entity_poly.entity_id
_entity_poly.type
_entity_poly.pdbx_seq_one_letter_code
_entity_poly.pdbx_strand_id
1 'polypeptide(L)' 'MKKYKRTKNTSVIVLLSGGIDSSACVQYYLKNSFSTSAVFIDYEQLPVKMEESSAKKICSYYNIHLSTIRVNGPEYCKK' A
#
# COMPACT_ATOMS: atom_id res chain seq x y z
N MET A 1 15.40 -10.38 20.34
CA MET A 1 14.62 -10.21 19.08
C MET A 1 14.44 -11.58 18.43
N LYS A 2 13.20 -12.09 18.32
CA LYS A 2 12.92 -13.38 17.68
C LYS A 2 13.25 -13.27 16.18
N LYS A 3 14.25 -14.00 15.72
CA LYS A 3 14.55 -14.14 14.27
C LYS A 3 13.46 -15.03 13.66
N TYR A 4 12.43 -14.42 13.09
CA TYR A 4 11.43 -15.14 12.30
C TYR A 4 12.15 -15.82 11.13
N LYS A 5 12.01 -17.14 11.03
CA LYS A 5 12.64 -17.98 10.00
C LYS A 5 12.04 -17.54 8.65
N ARG A 6 12.84 -16.84 7.82
CA ARG A 6 12.44 -16.38 6.47
C ARG A 6 12.00 -17.59 5.65
N THR A 7 10.70 -17.75 5.42
CA THR A 7 10.19 -18.71 4.45
C THR A 7 10.17 -18.01 3.09
N LYS A 8 10.68 -18.72 2.07
CA LYS A 8 10.83 -18.22 0.69
C LYS A 8 9.51 -17.77 0.03
N ASN A 9 8.37 -18.02 0.67
CA ASN A 9 7.02 -17.82 0.13
C ASN A 9 6.14 -16.86 0.95
N THR A 10 6.71 -16.03 1.84
CA THR A 10 5.87 -15.05 2.56
C THR A 10 5.45 -13.93 1.61
N SER A 11 4.15 -13.84 1.35
CA SER A 11 3.55 -12.69 0.66
C SER A 11 3.36 -11.53 1.62
N VAL A 12 3.65 -10.31 1.15
CA VAL A 12 3.53 -9.06 1.91
C VAL A 12 2.60 -8.13 1.17
N ILE A 13 1.61 -7.59 1.87
CA ILE A 13 0.76 -6.50 1.38
C ILE A 13 1.18 -5.24 2.13
N VAL A 14 1.56 -4.20 1.39
CA VAL A 14 1.89 -2.89 1.96
C VAL A 14 0.68 -1.97 1.85
N LEU A 15 0.30 -1.34 2.96
CA LEU A 15 -0.63 -0.21 2.93
C LEU A 15 0.07 0.99 2.30
N LEU A 16 -0.28 1.30 1.05
CA LEU A 16 0.38 2.28 0.23
C LEU A 16 -0.47 3.55 0.15
N SER A 17 -0.10 4.60 0.89
CA SER A 17 -0.80 5.90 0.86
C SER A 17 -0.35 6.80 -0.29
N GLY A 18 0.77 6.48 -0.95
CA GLY A 18 1.42 7.36 -1.90
C GLY A 18 2.45 8.31 -1.28
N GLY A 19 2.68 8.23 0.03
CA GLY A 19 3.72 8.96 0.76
C GLY A 19 5.09 8.27 0.76
N ILE A 20 6.14 9.00 1.12
CA ILE A 20 7.54 8.52 1.10
C ILE A 20 7.77 7.28 1.98
N ASP A 21 7.16 7.24 3.18
CA ASP A 21 7.36 6.13 4.11
C ASP A 21 6.77 4.82 3.58
N SER A 22 5.54 4.88 3.05
CA SER A 22 4.90 3.73 2.43
C SER A 22 5.63 3.25 1.18
N SER A 23 6.25 4.17 0.43
CA SER A 23 7.09 3.88 -0.73
C SER A 23 8.40 3.18 -0.33
N ALA A 24 9.07 3.68 0.71
CA ALA A 24 10.27 3.07 1.27
C ALA A 24 9.99 1.65 1.80
N CYS A 25 8.80 1.43 2.36
CA CYS A 25 8.34 0.11 2.81
C CYS A 25 8.23 -0.88 1.64
N VAL A 26 7.62 -0.48 0.52
CA VAL A 26 7.58 -1.29 -0.72
C VAL A 26 8.99 -1.65 -1.18
N GLN A 27 9.88 -0.66 -1.30
CA GLN A 27 11.27 -0.88 -1.70
C GLN A 27 12.00 -1.86 -0.77
N TYR A 28 11.78 -1.75 0.55
CA TYR A 28 12.41 -2.61 1.54
C TYR A 28 12.02 -4.09 1.34
N TYR A 29 10.73 -4.37 1.18
CA TYR A 29 10.27 -5.75 1.00
C TYR A 29 10.70 -6.33 -0.36
N LEU A 30 10.65 -5.53 -1.43
CA LEU A 30 11.16 -5.94 -2.74
C LEU A 30 12.67 -6.22 -2.71
N LYS A 31 13.46 -5.35 -2.07
CA LYS A 31 14.92 -5.55 -1.90
C LYS A 31 15.24 -6.83 -1.13
N ASN A 32 14.34 -7.27 -0.25
CA ASN A 32 14.49 -8.50 0.51
C ASN A 32 13.87 -9.73 -0.18
N SER A 33 13.46 -9.61 -1.45
CA SER A 33 12.88 -10.67 -2.28
C SER A 33 11.56 -11.23 -1.78
N PHE A 34 10.75 -10.42 -1.10
CA PHE A 34 9.38 -10.78 -0.75
C PHE A 34 8.45 -10.63 -1.97
N SER A 35 7.47 -11.54 -2.08
CA SER A 35 6.35 -11.34 -3.00
C SER A 35 5.49 -10.21 -2.45
N THR A 36 5.60 -9.03 -3.04
CA THR A 36 5.04 -7.79 -2.48
C THR A 36 3.93 -7.26 -3.39
N SER A 37 2.79 -6.94 -2.79
CA SER A 37 1.70 -6.18 -3.41
C SER A 37 1.31 -5.00 -2.52
N ALA A 38 0.43 -4.14 -3.01
CA ALA A 38 0.00 -2.94 -2.32
C ALA A 38 -1.52 -2.84 -2.21
N VAL A 39 -1.99 -2.20 -1.15
CA VAL A 39 -3.37 -1.76 -0.99
C VAL A 39 -3.42 -0.26 -0.74
N PHE A 40 -4.25 0.45 -1.50
CA PHE A 40 -4.62 1.84 -1.26
C PHE A 40 -6.00 1.88 -0.59
N ILE A 41 -6.15 2.69 0.45
CA ILE A 41 -7.44 2.89 1.10
C ILE A 41 -7.96 4.28 0.75
N ASP A 42 -9.11 4.30 0.08
CA ASP A 42 -9.89 5.49 -0.20
C ASP A 42 -10.87 5.71 0.97
N TYR A 43 -10.59 6.70 1.80
CA TYR A 43 -11.48 7.14 2.90
C TYR A 43 -12.37 8.31 2.48
N GLU A 44 -12.49 8.59 1.18
CA GLU A 44 -13.16 9.76 0.62
C GLU A 44 -12.54 11.09 1.10
N GLN A 45 -11.28 11.06 1.54
CA GLN A 45 -10.54 12.24 1.97
C GLN A 45 -10.33 13.21 0.80
N LEU A 46 -10.27 14.51 1.10
CA LEU A 46 -10.08 15.58 0.10
C LEU A 46 -8.95 15.30 -0.92
N PRO A 47 -7.74 14.86 -0.51
CA PRO A 47 -6.65 14.62 -1.45
C PRO A 47 -6.66 13.24 -2.11
N VAL A 48 -7.72 12.42 -1.97
CA VAL A 48 -7.74 11.00 -2.38
C VAL A 48 -7.25 10.78 -3.81
N LYS A 49 -7.64 11.63 -4.76
CA LYS A 49 -7.23 11.49 -6.18
C LYS A 49 -5.72 11.66 -6.37
N MET A 50 -5.10 12.58 -5.62
CA MET A 50 -3.66 12.81 -5.69
C MET A 50 -2.89 11.68 -5.03
N GLU A 51 -3.36 11.22 -3.87
CA GLU A 51 -2.78 10.10 -3.14
C GLU A 51 -2.87 8.79 -3.93
N GLU A 52 -4.04 8.49 -4.51
CA GLU A 52 -4.25 7.32 -5.37
C GLU A 52 -3.37 7.39 -6.63
N SER A 53 -3.23 8.57 -7.24
CA SER A 53 -2.32 8.77 -8.38
C SER A 53 -0.87 8.50 -8.01
N SER A 54 -0.43 8.95 -6.83
CA SER A 54 0.92 8.67 -6.31
C SER A 54 1.12 7.17 -6.08
N ALA A 55 0.17 6.51 -5.40
CA ALA A 55 0.20 5.06 -5.18
C ALA A 55 0.28 4.27 -6.49
N LYS A 56 -0.52 4.63 -7.51
CA LYS A 56 -0.48 4.02 -8.85
C LYS A 56 0.88 4.17 -9.52
N LYS A 57 1.51 5.35 -9.43
CA LYS A 57 2.85 5.60 -10.00
C LYS A 57 3.93 4.75 -9.31
N ILE A 58 3.87 4.62 -7.99
CA ILE A 58 4.80 3.79 -7.22
C ILE A 58 4.64 2.31 -7.60
N CYS A 59 3.41 1.81 -7.66
CA CYS A 59 3.15 0.42 -8.08
C CYS A 59 3.58 0.13 -9.51
N SER A 60 3.38 1.09 -10.43
CA SER A 60 3.85 1.00 -11.81
C SER A 60 5.38 0.94 -11.87
N TYR A 61 6.08 1.82 -11.14
CA TYR A 61 7.54 1.85 -11.08
C TYR A 61 8.14 0.53 -10.58
N TYR A 62 7.54 -0.06 -9.54
CA TYR A 62 8.00 -1.33 -8.96
C TYR A 62 7.42 -2.58 -9.64
N ASN A 63 6.51 -2.41 -10.61
CA ASN A 63 5.76 -3.49 -11.26
C ASN A 63 5.07 -4.44 -10.25
N ILE A 64 4.33 -3.85 -9.30
CA ILE A 64 3.54 -4.59 -8.29
C ILE A 64 2.05 -4.30 -8.44
N HIS A 65 1.21 -5.26 -8.03
CA HIS A 65 -0.24 -5.09 -8.03
C HIS A 65 -0.70 -4.09 -6.96
N LEU A 66 -1.63 -3.21 -7.34
CA LEU A 66 -2.33 -2.30 -6.44
C LEU A 66 -3.81 -2.69 -6.37
N SER A 67 -4.31 -2.98 -5.18
CA SER A 67 -5.74 -3.07 -4.90
C SER A 67 -6.23 -1.78 -4.22
N THR A 68 -7.45 -1.35 -4.53
CA THR A 68 -8.08 -0.20 -3.87
C THR A 68 -9.29 -0.66 -3.06
N ILE A 69 -9.35 -0.28 -1.79
CA ILE A 69 -10.53 -0.48 -0.93
C ILE A 69 -11.10 0.89 -0.60
N ARG A 70 -12.38 1.11 -0.91
CA ARG A 70 -13.11 2.31 -0.50
C ARG A 70 -13.86 2.05 0.80
N VAL A 71 -13.64 2.93 1.76
CA VAL A 71 -14.30 2.92 3.06
C VAL A 71 -15.24 4.13 3.09
N ASN A 72 -16.52 3.86 2.94
CA ASN A 72 -17.55 4.87 3.15
C ASN A 72 -17.61 5.14 4.66
N GLY A 73 -17.39 6.38 5.07
CA GLY A 73 -17.42 6.76 6.49
C GLY A 73 -18.75 6.39 7.17
N PRO A 74 -18.82 6.47 8.51
CA PRO A 74 -20.03 6.15 9.25
C PRO A 74 -21.21 7.03 8.79
N GLU A 75 -22.42 6.45 8.78
CA GLU A 75 -23.60 7.11 8.20
C GLU A 75 -23.90 8.48 8.79
N TYR A 76 -23.62 8.69 10.08
CA TYR A 76 -23.84 9.95 10.78
C TYR A 76 -22.85 11.07 10.38
N CYS A 77 -21.81 10.76 9.60
CA CYS A 77 -20.89 11.75 9.04
C CYS A 77 -21.26 12.18 7.61
N LYS A 78 -22.28 11.57 6.99
CA LYS A 78 -22.80 11.99 5.68
C LYS A 78 -23.56 13.31 5.88
N LYS A 79 -23.05 14.39 5.27
CA LYS A 79 -23.72 15.71 5.25
C LYS A 79 -24.93 15.70 4.33
#